data_AF-A0A537II48-F1
#
_entry.id   AF-A0A537II48-F1
#
_cell.length_a   1.000
_cell.length_b   1.000
_cell.length_c   1.000
_cell.angle_alpha   90.00
_cell.angle_beta   90.00
_cell.angle_gamma   90.00
#
_symmetry.space_group_name_H-M   'P 1'
#
loop_
_entity.id
_entity.type
_entity.pdbx_description
1 polymer ?
#
loop_
_entity_poly.entity_id
_entity_poly.type
_entity_poly.pdbx_seq_one_letter_code
_entity_poly.pdbx_strand_id
1 'polypeptide(L)'
;MTTKHPSDDELQQYIFNGGPISKDVTAHINACEDCRARMETYRVLIMGIEQLPAPVFEFDLQELVLSRLPAPIEKNKEGNLSPWVFIGPTAMAGGLIIYFFGRYFPGLLTGVATLANGLVVVSACILAMVLGVDMYKSYKKKINALDLY
;
A
#
# COMPACT_ATOMS: atom_id res chain seq x y z
N MET A 1 -25.28 -5.94 23.92
CA MET A 1 -25.70 -4.66 24.53
C MET A 1 -25.30 -4.70 25.98
N THR A 2 -24.38 -3.85 26.39
CA THR A 2 -23.99 -3.68 27.79
C THR A 2 -25.18 -3.07 28.53
N THR A 3 -25.63 -3.71 29.61
CA THR A 3 -26.71 -3.20 30.47
C THR A 3 -26.27 -2.05 31.38
N LYS A 4 -25.01 -1.61 31.25
CA LYS A 4 -24.38 -0.58 32.07
C LYS A 4 -24.25 0.69 31.24
N HIS A 5 -24.77 1.80 31.77
CA HIS A 5 -24.55 3.12 31.18
C HIS A 5 -23.07 3.51 31.25
N PRO A 6 -22.53 4.18 30.22
CA PRO A 6 -21.19 4.76 30.25
C PRO A 6 -21.01 5.68 31.46
N SER A 7 -19.78 5.73 31.98
CA SER A 7 -19.45 6.70 33.01
C SER A 7 -19.50 8.13 32.44
N ASP A 8 -19.52 9.10 33.35
CA ASP A 8 -19.53 10.50 32.96
C ASP A 8 -18.24 10.88 32.19
N ASP A 9 -17.10 10.37 32.64
CA ASP A 9 -15.80 10.55 31.98
C ASP A 9 -15.82 10.03 30.52
N GLU A 10 -16.46 8.88 30.29
CA GLU A 10 -16.58 8.30 28.95
C GLU A 10 -17.48 9.16 28.04
N LEU A 11 -18.56 9.73 28.58
CA LEU A 11 -19.42 10.65 27.83
C LEU A 11 -18.70 11.97 27.49
N GLN A 12 -17.98 12.54 28.45
CA GLN A 12 -17.20 13.76 28.25
C GLN A 12 -16.08 13.56 27.22
N GLN A 13 -15.30 12.48 27.36
CA GLN A 13 -14.25 12.15 26.40
C GLN A 13 -14.78 11.96 24.98
N TYR A 14 -15.99 11.40 24.83
CA TYR A 14 -16.61 11.18 23.53
C TYR A 14 -16.94 12.53 22.85
N ILE A 15 -17.39 13.52 23.62
CA ILE A 15 -17.68 14.86 23.08
C ILE A 15 -16.39 15.64 22.80
N PHE A 16 -15.45 15.69 23.75
CA PHE A 16 -14.23 16.50 23.61
C PHE A 16 -13.27 15.99 22.53
N ASN A 17 -13.12 14.68 22.36
CA ASN A 17 -12.22 14.11 21.36
C ASN A 17 -12.86 14.01 19.96
N GLY A 18 -14.16 14.31 19.82
CA GLY A 18 -14.87 14.32 18.54
C GLY A 18 -14.91 12.96 17.84
N GLY A 19 -14.77 11.84 18.56
CA GLY A 19 -14.61 10.52 17.96
C GLY A 19 -15.03 9.35 18.86
N PRO A 20 -15.29 8.17 18.27
CA PRO A 20 -15.73 6.99 19.00
C PRO A 20 -14.62 6.43 19.89
N ILE A 21 -14.81 6.47 21.21
CA ILE A 21 -13.89 5.85 22.20
C ILE A 21 -13.89 4.32 22.01
N SER A 22 -15.07 3.74 21.85
CA SER A 22 -15.26 2.32 21.54
C SER A 22 -16.56 2.13 20.77
N LYS A 23 -16.62 1.06 19.95
CA LYS A 23 -17.82 0.74 19.15
C LYS A 23 -19.03 0.46 20.04
N ASP A 24 -18.82 -0.16 21.20
CA ASP A 24 -19.87 -0.53 22.15
C ASP A 24 -20.47 0.69 22.86
N VAL A 25 -19.63 1.63 23.31
CA VAL A 25 -20.10 2.88 23.94
C VAL A 25 -20.84 3.75 22.93
N THR A 26 -20.34 3.84 21.70
CA THR A 26 -21.01 4.61 20.62
C THR A 26 -22.37 4.00 20.27
N ALA A 27 -22.46 2.66 20.17
CA ALA A 27 -23.72 1.97 19.93
C ALA A 27 -24.71 2.17 21.09
N HIS A 28 -24.23 2.17 22.33
CA HIS A 28 -25.05 2.40 23.52
C HIS A 28 -25.60 3.83 23.57
N ILE A 29 -24.77 4.84 23.35
CA ILE A 29 -25.19 6.26 23.33
C ILE A 29 -26.29 6.49 22.28
N ASN A 30 -26.17 5.86 21.10
CA ASN A 30 -27.17 5.99 20.04
C ASN A 30 -28.48 5.27 20.35
N ALA A 31 -28.44 4.21 21.17
CA ALA A 31 -29.61 3.39 21.49
C ALA A 31 -30.32 3.80 22.81
N CYS A 32 -29.64 4.52 23.70
CA CYS A 32 -30.14 4.85 25.04
C CYS A 32 -30.54 6.33 25.15
N GLU A 33 -31.83 6.60 25.38
CA GLU A 33 -32.35 7.97 25.50
C GLU A 33 -31.73 8.75 26.67
N ASP A 34 -31.52 8.10 27.83
CA ASP A 34 -30.91 8.75 29.00
C ASP A 34 -29.48 9.21 28.72
N CYS A 35 -28.68 8.38 28.04
CA CYS A 35 -27.31 8.74 27.65
C CYS A 35 -27.31 9.87 26.62
N ARG A 36 -28.26 9.86 25.68
CA ARG A 36 -28.42 10.93 24.69
C ARG A 36 -28.83 12.26 25.33
N ALA A 37 -29.74 12.23 26.30
CA ALA A 37 -30.14 13.43 27.03
C ALA A 37 -28.96 14.06 27.80
N ARG A 38 -28.15 13.24 28.47
CA ARG A 38 -26.92 13.70 29.16
C ARG A 38 -25.91 14.30 28.18
N MET A 39 -25.73 13.67 27.02
CA MET A 39 -24.86 14.15 25.95
C MET A 39 -25.28 15.54 25.43
N GLU A 40 -26.57 15.79 25.25
CA GLU A 40 -27.06 17.11 24.84
C GLU A 40 -26.80 18.18 25.90
N THR A 41 -26.92 17.85 27.19
CA THR A 41 -26.57 18.78 28.28
C THR A 41 -25.10 19.20 28.19
N TYR A 42 -24.17 18.25 27.99
CA TYR A 42 -22.75 18.56 27.81
C TYR A 42 -22.49 19.38 26.55
N ARG A 43 -23.20 19.11 25.47
CA ARG A 43 -23.10 19.87 24.22
C ARG A 43 -23.47 21.33 24.42
N VAL A 44 -24.58 21.60 25.12
CA VAL A 44 -25.01 22.97 25.46
C VAL A 44 -23.96 23.67 26.32
N LEU A 45 -23.37 22.96 27.29
CA LEU A 45 -22.33 23.51 28.15
C LEU A 45 -21.09 23.91 27.35
N ILE A 46 -20.63 23.06 26.43
CA ILE A 46 -19.47 23.34 25.56
C ILE A 46 -19.77 24.52 24.62
N MET A 47 -20.96 24.57 24.02
CA MET A 47 -21.35 25.71 23.19
C MET A 47 -21.34 27.02 23.98
N GLY A 48 -21.72 27.00 25.27
CA GLY A 48 -21.60 28.16 26.14
C GLY A 48 -20.16 28.57 26.40
N ILE A 49 -19.24 27.60 26.53
CA ILE A 49 -17.80 27.86 26.70
C ILE A 49 -17.20 28.45 25.41
N GLU A 50 -17.57 27.93 24.24
CA GLU A 50 -17.07 28.41 22.94
C GLU A 50 -17.49 29.84 22.62
N GLN A 51 -18.58 30.33 23.22
CA GLN A 51 -19.05 31.71 23.08
C GLN A 51 -18.28 32.71 23.95
N LEU A 52 -17.46 32.23 24.90
CA LEU A 52 -16.61 33.10 25.69
C LEU A 52 -15.55 33.75 24.78
N PRO A 53 -15.17 35.01 25.06
CA PRO A 53 -14.07 35.63 24.33
C PRO A 53 -12.81 34.78 24.49
N ALA A 54 -12.05 34.64 23.40
CA ALA A 54 -10.80 33.90 23.42
C ALA A 54 -9.89 34.48 24.54
N PRO A 55 -9.28 33.63 25.38
CA PRO A 55 -8.41 34.11 26.44
C PRO A 55 -7.23 34.85 25.82
N VAL A 56 -7.12 36.14 26.14
CA VAL A 56 -5.94 36.94 25.81
C VAL A 56 -4.98 36.80 26.98
N PHE A 57 -3.79 36.29 26.70
CA PHE A 57 -2.74 36.17 27.70
C PHE A 57 -1.93 37.46 27.71
N GLU A 58 -1.63 37.97 28.90
CA GLU A 58 -0.81 39.20 29.08
C GLU A 58 0.68 38.99 28.75
N PHE A 59 1.06 37.77 28.37
CA PHE A 59 2.43 37.36 28.05
C PHE A 59 2.49 36.67 26.70
N ASP A 60 3.68 36.67 26.08
CA ASP A 60 3.93 36.00 24.82
C ASP A 60 3.95 34.47 25.02
N LEU A 61 2.78 33.87 24.82
CA LEU A 61 2.62 32.41 24.81
C LEU A 61 3.45 31.74 23.73
N GLN A 62 3.64 32.39 22.58
CA GLN A 62 4.36 31.80 21.47
C GLN A 62 5.83 31.62 21.86
N GLU A 63 6.44 32.64 22.46
CA GLU A 63 7.81 32.56 22.99
C GLU A 63 7.93 31.50 24.09
N LEU A 64 6.98 31.48 25.04
CA LEU A 64 7.00 30.52 26.15
C LEU A 64 6.87 29.08 25.65
N VAL A 65 5.99 28.82 24.69
CA VAL A 65 5.77 27.49 24.11
C VAL A 65 6.98 27.08 23.27
N LEU A 66 7.48 27.95 22.38
CA LEU A 66 8.66 27.65 21.56
C LEU A 66 9.90 27.34 22.39
N SER A 67 10.08 27.99 23.55
CA SER A 67 11.19 27.69 24.47
C SER A 67 11.09 26.29 25.11
N ARG A 68 9.90 25.69 25.12
CA ARG A 68 9.60 24.39 25.73
C ARG A 68 9.40 23.27 24.72
N LEU A 69 9.29 23.59 23.42
CA LEU A 69 9.29 22.55 22.41
C LEU A 69 10.67 21.89 22.40
N PRO A 70 10.74 20.54 22.36
CA PRO A 70 11.99 19.89 22.02
C PRO A 70 12.45 20.48 20.68
N ALA A 71 13.75 20.81 20.60
CA ALA A 71 14.35 21.26 19.36
C ALA A 71 13.87 20.32 18.23
N PRO A 72 13.55 20.85 17.04
CA PRO A 72 13.26 20.01 15.90
C PRO A 72 14.33 18.94 15.86
N ILE A 73 13.94 17.68 16.01
CA ILE A 73 14.85 16.57 15.81
C ILE A 73 15.29 16.78 14.38
N GLU A 74 16.46 17.37 14.18
CA GLU A 74 17.12 17.35 12.90
C GLU A 74 17.19 15.86 12.61
N LYS A 75 16.35 15.41 11.67
CA LYS A 75 16.50 14.09 11.09
C LYS A 75 17.90 14.13 10.55
N ASN A 76 18.79 13.55 11.33
CA ASN A 76 20.20 13.52 11.09
C ASN A 76 20.33 13.14 9.61
N LYS A 77 20.88 14.04 8.79
CA LYS A 77 21.24 13.73 7.40
C LYS A 77 22.42 12.73 7.37
N GLU A 78 22.60 11.96 8.43
CA GLU A 78 23.41 10.75 8.53
C GLU A 78 22.74 9.68 7.68
N GLY A 79 23.04 9.68 6.39
CA GLY A 79 22.66 8.56 5.53
C GLY A 79 22.32 8.92 4.10
N ASN A 80 22.32 10.19 3.70
CA ASN A 80 22.31 10.52 2.27
C ASN A 80 23.75 10.41 1.72
N LEU A 81 24.29 9.19 1.78
CA LEU A 81 25.35 8.76 0.86
C LEU A 81 24.82 9.04 -0.53
N SER A 82 25.31 10.14 -1.12
CA SER A 82 24.89 10.57 -2.45
C SER A 82 24.91 9.35 -3.37
N PRO A 83 23.86 9.08 -4.16
CA PRO A 83 23.79 7.90 -5.02
C PRO A 83 25.02 7.76 -5.96
N TRP A 84 25.75 8.86 -6.16
CA TRP A 84 27.05 8.90 -6.84
C TRP A 84 28.14 8.02 -6.22
N VAL A 85 28.12 7.76 -4.90
CA VAL A 85 29.13 6.92 -4.23
C VAL A 85 29.04 5.47 -4.68
N PHE A 86 27.85 5.00 -5.06
CA PHE A 86 27.68 3.65 -5.61
C PHE A 86 27.83 3.62 -7.13
N ILE A 87 27.41 4.66 -7.85
CA ILE A 87 27.46 4.70 -9.32
C ILE A 87 28.90 4.54 -9.85
N GLY A 88 29.87 5.25 -9.27
CA GLY A 88 31.28 5.20 -9.72
C GLY A 88 31.90 3.80 -9.66
N PRO A 89 31.93 3.14 -8.49
CA PRO A 89 32.46 1.78 -8.36
C PRO A 89 31.72 0.76 -9.23
N THR A 90 30.39 0.89 -9.35
CA THR A 90 29.57 -0.05 -10.13
C THR A 90 29.81 0.08 -11.63
N ALA A 91 29.93 1.31 -12.13
CA ALA A 91 30.28 1.57 -13.53
C ALA A 91 31.71 1.10 -13.86
N MET A 92 32.65 1.29 -12.94
CA MET A 92 34.04 0.84 -13.12
C MET A 92 34.15 -0.69 -13.10
N ALA A 93 33.45 -1.36 -12.18
CA ALA A 93 33.40 -2.82 -12.12
C ALA A 93 32.69 -3.41 -13.36
N GLY A 94 31.55 -2.83 -13.77
CA GLY A 94 30.84 -3.23 -14.98
C GLY A 94 31.69 -3.05 -16.24
N GLY A 95 32.40 -1.92 -16.35
CA GLY A 95 33.34 -1.65 -17.44
C GLY A 95 34.49 -2.66 -17.49
N LEU A 96 35.06 -3.03 -16.34
CA LEU A 96 36.11 -4.05 -16.26
C LEU A 96 35.61 -5.43 -16.70
N ILE A 97 34.41 -5.83 -16.25
CA ILE A 97 33.80 -7.09 -16.66
C ILE A 97 33.56 -7.09 -18.17
N ILE A 98 33.00 -6.01 -18.73
CA ILE A 98 32.77 -5.90 -20.18
C ILE A 98 34.09 -5.88 -20.96
N TYR A 99 35.14 -5.24 -20.45
CA TYR A 99 36.44 -5.22 -21.09
C TYR A 99 37.10 -6.61 -21.17
N PHE A 100 37.07 -7.37 -20.06
CA PHE A 100 37.66 -8.70 -20.01
C PHE A 100 36.79 -9.78 -20.67
N PHE A 101 35.47 -9.75 -20.44
CA PHE A 101 34.54 -10.78 -20.90
C PHE A 101 33.78 -10.41 -22.18
N GLY A 102 33.80 -9.16 -22.63
CA GLY A 102 33.06 -8.71 -23.82
C GLY A 102 33.46 -9.44 -25.10
N ARG A 103 34.71 -9.94 -25.18
CA ARG A 103 35.16 -10.76 -26.31
C ARG A 103 34.66 -12.21 -26.24
N TYR A 104 34.37 -12.73 -25.04
CA TYR A 104 33.83 -14.08 -24.81
C TYR A 104 32.30 -14.11 -24.82
N PHE A 105 31.65 -12.98 -24.56
CA PHE A 105 30.20 -12.81 -24.52
C PHE A 105 29.47 -13.23 -25.82
N PRO A 106 29.93 -12.84 -27.04
CA PRO A 106 29.27 -13.28 -28.26
C PRO A 106 29.33 -14.81 -28.45
N GLY A 107 30.37 -15.49 -27.93
CA GLY A 107 30.49 -16.95 -27.99
C GLY A 107 29.53 -17.70 -27.04
N LEU A 108 29.20 -17.11 -25.90
CA LEU A 108 28.19 -17.65 -24.98
C LEU A 108 26.77 -17.45 -25.52
N LEU A 109 26.51 -16.28 -26.13
CA LEU A 109 25.23 -15.98 -26.76
C LEU A 109 24.95 -16.85 -27.99
N THR A 110 25.95 -17.26 -28.77
CA THR A 110 25.73 -18.24 -29.85
C THR A 110 25.32 -19.61 -29.33
N GLY A 111 25.82 -20.02 -28.17
CA GLY A 111 25.38 -21.26 -27.50
C GLY A 111 23.93 -21.16 -27.01
N VAL A 112 23.55 -20.04 -26.38
CA VAL A 112 22.18 -19.78 -25.93
C VAL A 112 21.21 -19.64 -27.10
N ALA A 113 21.62 -18.98 -28.19
CA ALA A 113 20.82 -18.86 -29.41
C ALA A 113 20.53 -20.23 -30.04
N THR A 114 21.48 -21.17 -29.99
CA THR A 114 21.27 -22.54 -30.48
C THR A 114 20.24 -23.29 -29.64
N LEU A 115 20.30 -23.17 -28.31
CA LEU A 115 19.31 -23.79 -27.41
C LEU A 115 17.92 -23.13 -27.56
N ALA A 116 17.86 -21.80 -27.65
CA ALA A 116 16.62 -21.06 -27.87
C ALA A 116 15.98 -21.43 -29.21
N ASN A 117 16.76 -21.48 -30.29
CA ASN A 117 16.28 -21.92 -31.60
C ASN A 117 15.80 -23.38 -31.57
N GLY A 118 16.51 -24.27 -30.87
CA GLY A 118 16.06 -25.65 -30.67
C GLY A 118 14.70 -25.73 -29.97
N LEU A 119 14.50 -24.92 -28.93
CA LEU A 119 13.23 -24.87 -28.20
C LEU A 119 12.08 -24.35 -29.09
N VAL A 120 12.34 -23.33 -29.90
CA VAL A 120 11.37 -22.79 -30.86
C VAL A 120 11.00 -23.83 -31.92
N VAL A 121 11.98 -24.56 -32.45
CA VAL A 121 11.71 -25.61 -33.45
C VAL A 121 10.93 -26.78 -32.84
N VAL A 122 11.31 -27.24 -31.65
CA VAL A 122 10.60 -28.35 -30.97
C VAL A 122 9.16 -27.97 -30.65
N SER A 123 8.93 -26.77 -30.11
CA SER A 123 7.57 -26.28 -29.84
C SER A 123 6.74 -26.12 -31.12
N ALA A 124 7.33 -25.60 -32.20
CA ALA A 124 6.67 -25.50 -33.50
C ALA A 124 6.29 -26.88 -34.07
N CYS A 125 7.18 -27.88 -33.97
CA CYS A 125 6.91 -29.25 -34.41
C CYS A 125 5.76 -29.88 -33.62
N ILE A 126 5.73 -29.71 -32.29
CA ILE A 126 4.66 -30.23 -31.44
C ILE A 126 3.32 -29.60 -31.83
N LEU A 127 3.27 -28.27 -32.00
CA LEU A 127 2.06 -27.57 -32.43
C LEU A 127 1.59 -28.05 -33.81
N ALA A 128 2.51 -28.22 -34.76
CA ALA A 128 2.18 -28.72 -36.10
C ALA A 128 1.59 -30.15 -36.04
N MET A 129 2.15 -31.04 -35.21
CA MET A 129 1.58 -32.38 -35.03
C MET A 129 0.18 -32.35 -34.42
N VAL A 130 -0.01 -31.54 -33.37
CA VAL A 130 -1.33 -31.42 -32.71
C VAL A 130 -2.37 -30.88 -33.67
N LEU A 131 -2.06 -29.80 -34.39
CA LEU A 131 -2.95 -29.20 -35.39
C LEU A 131 -3.24 -30.16 -36.55
N GLY A 132 -2.23 -30.89 -37.03
CA GLY A 132 -2.39 -31.88 -38.09
C GLY A 132 -3.32 -33.03 -37.67
N VAL A 133 -3.16 -33.55 -36.44
CA VAL A 133 -4.03 -34.59 -35.89
C VAL A 133 -5.46 -34.08 -35.72
N ASP A 134 -5.63 -32.86 -35.24
CA ASP A 134 -6.96 -32.27 -35.05
C ASP A 134 -7.68 -32.04 -36.39
N MET A 135 -6.96 -31.49 -37.38
CA MET A 135 -7.47 -31.36 -38.76
C MET A 135 -7.86 -32.72 -39.34
N TYR A 136 -7.02 -33.75 -39.18
CA TYR A 136 -7.30 -35.09 -39.68
C TYR A 136 -8.54 -35.70 -39.03
N LYS A 137 -8.68 -35.56 -37.71
CA LYS A 137 -9.88 -36.00 -36.97
C LYS A 137 -11.13 -35.25 -37.43
N SER A 138 -11.02 -33.93 -37.61
CA SER A 138 -12.12 -33.09 -38.11
C SER A 138 -12.55 -33.50 -39.51
N TYR A 139 -11.60 -33.77 -40.40
CA TYR A 139 -11.86 -34.25 -41.76
C TYR A 139 -12.54 -35.62 -41.76
N LYS A 140 -12.06 -36.57 -40.96
CA LYS A 140 -12.68 -37.90 -40.81
C LYS A 140 -14.11 -37.81 -40.27
N LYS A 141 -14.37 -36.92 -39.30
CA LYS A 141 -15.72 -36.67 -38.80
C LYS A 141 -16.65 -36.13 -39.89
N LYS A 142 -16.17 -35.21 -40.73
CA LYS A 142 -16.95 -34.68 -41.85
C LYS A 142 -17.28 -35.77 -42.87
N ILE A 143 -16.32 -36.61 -43.25
CA ILE A 143 -16.58 -37.74 -44.18
C ILE A 143 -17.60 -38.72 -43.60
N ASN A 144 -17.44 -39.14 -42.34
CA ASN A 144 -18.39 -40.05 -41.70
C ASN A 144 -19.80 -39.46 -41.56
N ALA A 145 -19.93 -38.13 -41.49
CA ALA A 145 -21.24 -37.47 -41.46
C ALA A 145 -21.92 -37.42 -42.83
N LEU A 146 -21.14 -37.42 -43.92
CA LEU A 146 -21.67 -37.49 -45.30
C LEU A 146 -22.06 -38.92 -45.71
N ASP A 147 -21.40 -39.94 -45.14
CA ASP A 147 -21.69 -41.36 -45.43
C ASP A 147 -22.96 -41.88 -44.71
N LEU A 148 -23.57 -41.06 -43.85
CA LEU A 148 -24.75 -41.37 -43.03
C LEU A 148 -26.05 -40.74 -43.58
N TYR A 149 -26.01 -40.15 -44.78
CA TYR A 149 -27.13 -39.52 -45.50
C TYR A 149 -27.28 -40.13 -46.89
#